data_AF-A0AB34ZC04-F1
#
_entry.id   AF-A0AB34ZC04-F1
#
_cell.length_a   1.000
_cell.length_b   1.000
_cell.length_c   1.000
_cell.angle_alpha   90.00
_cell.angle_beta   90.00
_cell.angle_gamma   90.00
#
_symmetry.space_group_name_H-M   'P 1'
#
loop_
_entity.id
_entity.type
_entity.pdbx_description
1 polymer ?
#
loop_
_entity_poly.entity_id
_entity_poly.type
_entity_poly.pdbx_seq_one_letter_code
_entity_poly.pdbx_strand_id
1 'polypeptide(L)'
;MAKGDAAVLGVLAALDENEIALAKQAIAQDLGGATDTFAKQLLHDHEADLEKSKALGATGSPRADAMRAKGKAAVDALAKTLTLPDGKDAYRNAFLRTMVSDHGDTIKIIDAELLPAAESAPVKQHLEESRRVVSAHFERAHAVSSSR
;
A
#
# COMPACT_ATOMS: atom_id res chain seq x y z
N MET A 1 13.87 -5.55 -21.12
CA MET A 1 13.47 -4.48 -20.19
C MET A 1 14.72 -3.76 -19.71
N ALA A 2 14.66 -2.44 -19.51
CA ALA A 2 15.78 -1.72 -18.94
C ALA A 2 16.00 -2.13 -17.47
N LYS A 3 17.25 -2.08 -17.00
CA LYS A 3 17.57 -2.42 -15.61
C LYS A 3 16.89 -1.47 -14.60
N GLY A 4 16.67 -0.21 -14.99
CA GLY A 4 15.94 0.79 -14.20
C GLY A 4 14.46 0.40 -13.99
N ASP A 5 13.77 0.02 -15.07
CA ASP A 5 12.36 -0.39 -15.04
C ASP A 5 12.08 -1.55 -14.07
N ALA A 6 12.90 -2.61 -14.14
CA ALA A 6 12.70 -3.79 -13.29
C ALA A 6 12.89 -3.50 -11.79
N ALA A 7 13.79 -2.56 -11.45
CA ALA A 7 14.02 -2.13 -10.08
C ALA A 7 12.89 -1.21 -9.59
N VAL A 8 12.41 -0.29 -10.44
CA VAL A 8 11.26 0.59 -10.15
C VAL A 8 10.00 -0.21 -9.86
N LEU A 9 9.67 -1.16 -10.72
CA LEU A 9 8.54 -2.10 -10.51
C LEU A 9 8.75 -2.95 -9.26
N GLY A 10 9.99 -3.29 -8.93
CA GLY A 10 10.35 -3.98 -7.69
C GLY A 10 9.99 -3.21 -6.42
N VAL A 11 10.16 -1.88 -6.45
CA VAL A 11 9.80 -1.00 -5.33
C VAL A 11 8.29 -0.88 -5.22
N LEU A 12 7.57 -0.67 -6.34
CA LEU A 12 6.11 -0.63 -6.35
C LEU A 12 5.52 -1.95 -5.82
N ALA A 13 5.98 -3.09 -6.33
CA ALA A 13 5.56 -4.41 -5.87
C ALA A 13 5.78 -4.61 -4.36
N ALA A 14 6.87 -4.08 -3.80
CA ALA A 14 7.11 -4.16 -2.36
C ALA A 14 6.13 -3.29 -1.54
N LEU A 15 5.69 -2.14 -2.08
CA LEU A 15 4.67 -1.32 -1.46
C LEU A 15 3.31 -2.03 -1.49
N ASP A 16 2.93 -2.63 -2.62
CA ASP A 16 1.69 -3.42 -2.72
C ASP A 16 1.68 -4.62 -1.77
N GLU A 17 2.80 -5.35 -1.66
CA GLU A 17 2.94 -6.47 -0.72
C GLU A 17 2.66 -6.04 0.74
N ASN A 18 3.08 -4.82 1.10
CA ASN A 18 2.83 -4.27 2.42
C ASN A 18 1.35 -3.93 2.63
N GLU A 19 0.72 -3.24 1.68
CA GLU A 19 -0.69 -2.86 1.75
C GLU A 19 -1.62 -4.09 1.76
N ILE A 20 -1.27 -5.13 0.98
CA ILE A 20 -1.96 -6.42 1.02
C ILE A 20 -1.89 -7.06 2.42
N ALA A 21 -0.71 -7.01 3.06
CA ALA A 21 -0.54 -7.57 4.40
C ALA A 21 -1.36 -6.79 5.45
N LEU A 22 -1.37 -5.46 5.37
CA LEU A 22 -2.18 -4.59 6.23
C LEU A 22 -3.68 -4.83 6.01
N ALA A 23 -4.13 -4.92 4.75
CA ALA A 23 -5.51 -5.20 4.39
C ALA A 23 -5.97 -6.57 4.91
N LYS A 24 -5.16 -7.64 4.71
CA LYS A 24 -5.45 -8.98 5.24
C LYS A 24 -5.56 -8.98 6.76
N GLN A 25 -4.66 -8.28 7.45
CA GLN A 25 -4.72 -8.16 8.91
C GLN A 25 -6.01 -7.45 9.36
N ALA A 26 -6.38 -6.35 8.70
CA ALA A 26 -7.59 -5.59 9.02
C ALA A 26 -8.87 -6.40 8.76
N ILE A 27 -8.96 -7.12 7.64
CA ILE A 27 -10.07 -8.03 7.33
C ILE A 27 -10.20 -9.11 8.40
N ALA A 28 -9.08 -9.67 8.87
CA ALA A 28 -9.09 -10.67 9.94
C ALA A 28 -9.57 -10.11 11.30
N GLN A 29 -9.53 -8.79 11.49
CA GLN A 29 -10.07 -8.16 12.71
C GLN A 29 -11.58 -7.97 12.68
N ASP A 30 -12.25 -8.17 11.53
CA ASP A 30 -13.71 -8.04 11.39
C ASP A 30 -14.20 -6.73 12.04
N LEU A 31 -13.76 -5.60 11.48
CA LEU A 31 -13.98 -4.26 12.05
C LEU A 31 -15.37 -3.73 11.72
N GLY A 32 -16.08 -4.35 10.77
CA GLY A 32 -17.40 -3.96 10.29
C GLY A 32 -17.42 -2.66 9.49
N GLY A 33 -18.58 -2.39 8.90
CA GLY A 33 -18.92 -1.10 8.29
C GLY A 33 -17.98 -0.65 7.16
N ALA A 34 -17.72 0.66 7.14
CA ALA A 34 -16.93 1.29 6.10
C ALA A 34 -15.45 0.86 6.10
N THR A 35 -14.89 0.49 7.26
CA THR A 35 -13.50 0.05 7.35
C THR A 35 -13.28 -1.33 6.72
N ASP A 36 -14.18 -2.30 6.93
CA ASP A 36 -14.05 -3.61 6.27
C ASP A 36 -14.23 -3.51 4.76
N THR A 37 -15.19 -2.70 4.33
CA THR A 37 -15.41 -2.45 2.90
C THR A 37 -14.18 -1.81 2.26
N PHE A 38 -13.53 -0.89 2.97
CA PHE A 38 -12.30 -0.27 2.52
C PHE A 38 -11.12 -1.26 2.50
N ALA A 39 -10.94 -2.07 3.55
CA ALA A 39 -9.87 -3.06 3.60
C ALA A 39 -9.99 -4.11 2.47
N LYS A 40 -11.20 -4.52 2.12
CA LYS A 40 -11.45 -5.42 0.96
C LYS A 40 -11.10 -4.76 -0.38
N GLN A 41 -11.40 -3.47 -0.52
CA GLN A 41 -11.02 -2.70 -1.71
C GLN A 41 -9.49 -2.64 -1.85
N LEU A 42 -8.79 -2.28 -0.77
CA LEU A 42 -7.32 -2.23 -0.74
C LEU A 42 -6.73 -3.57 -1.17
N LEU A 43 -7.20 -4.67 -0.57
CA LEU A 43 -6.73 -6.00 -0.90
C LEU A 43 -6.85 -6.30 -2.40
N HIS A 44 -8.05 -6.09 -2.97
CA HIS A 44 -8.31 -6.35 -4.38
C HIS A 44 -7.39 -5.53 -5.30
N ASP A 45 -7.33 -4.21 -5.06
CA ASP A 45 -6.62 -3.30 -5.95
C ASP A 45 -5.10 -3.50 -5.90
N HIS A 46 -4.54 -3.70 -4.70
CA HIS A 46 -3.11 -3.97 -4.56
C HIS A 46 -2.70 -5.37 -5.04
N GLU A 47 -3.57 -6.39 -4.93
CA GLU A 47 -3.29 -7.70 -5.55
C GLU A 47 -3.22 -7.58 -7.07
N ALA A 48 -4.14 -6.83 -7.69
CA ALA A 48 -4.11 -6.58 -9.14
C ALA A 48 -2.87 -5.77 -9.57
N ASP A 49 -2.48 -4.74 -8.81
CA ASP A 49 -1.29 -3.94 -9.12
C ASP A 49 0.00 -4.76 -8.99
N LEU A 50 0.11 -5.56 -7.92
CA LEU A 50 1.24 -6.45 -7.68
C LEU A 50 1.40 -7.48 -8.81
N GLU A 51 0.30 -8.11 -9.25
CA GLU A 51 0.34 -9.05 -10.37
C GLU A 51 0.84 -8.37 -11.66
N LYS A 52 0.37 -7.15 -11.93
CA LYS A 52 0.82 -6.40 -13.11
C LYS A 52 2.29 -5.96 -13.01
N SER A 53 2.74 -5.52 -11.83
CA SER A 53 4.15 -5.21 -11.57
C SER A 53 5.04 -6.43 -11.82
N LYS A 54 4.62 -7.62 -11.37
CA LYS A 54 5.32 -8.89 -11.63
C LYS A 54 5.31 -9.29 -13.10
N ALA A 55 4.17 -9.15 -13.78
CA ALA A 55 4.05 -9.44 -15.22
C ALA A 55 4.93 -8.51 -16.07
N LEU A 56 5.12 -7.26 -15.62
CA LEU A 56 6.06 -6.31 -16.18
C LEU A 56 7.51 -6.53 -15.69
N GLY A 57 7.83 -7.64 -15.03
CA GLY A 57 9.23 -7.99 -14.71
C GLY A 57 9.82 -7.28 -13.50
N ALA A 58 9.03 -7.00 -12.46
CA ALA A 58 9.53 -6.56 -11.16
C ALA A 58 10.65 -7.48 -10.64
N THR A 59 11.71 -6.88 -10.09
CA THR A 59 12.83 -7.61 -9.48
C THR A 59 13.17 -7.06 -8.09
N GLY A 60 13.82 -7.87 -7.27
CA GLY A 60 14.30 -7.41 -5.97
C GLY A 60 15.35 -6.30 -6.09
N SER A 61 15.38 -5.41 -5.10
CA SER A 61 16.40 -4.37 -4.98
C SER A 61 16.55 -3.98 -3.50
N PRO A 62 17.69 -3.41 -3.07
CA PRO A 62 17.83 -2.93 -1.69
C PRO A 62 16.73 -1.94 -1.27
N ARG A 63 16.25 -1.10 -2.21
CA ARG A 63 15.13 -0.18 -1.97
C ARG A 63 13.82 -0.94 -1.74
N ALA A 64 13.53 -1.95 -2.56
CA ALA A 64 12.36 -2.80 -2.40
C ALA A 64 12.40 -3.57 -1.06
N ASP A 65 13.55 -4.10 -0.68
CA ASP A 65 13.72 -4.81 0.59
C ASP A 65 13.53 -3.89 1.80
N ALA A 66 14.01 -2.64 1.72
CA ALA A 66 13.73 -1.62 2.72
C ALA A 66 12.23 -1.30 2.83
N MET A 67 11.50 -1.27 1.70
CA MET A 67 10.03 -1.09 1.73
C MET A 67 9.34 -2.28 2.39
N ARG A 68 9.72 -3.52 2.06
CA ARG A 68 9.17 -4.72 2.74
C ARG A 68 9.41 -4.70 4.25
N ALA A 69 10.61 -4.30 4.66
CA ALA A 69 10.95 -4.16 6.09
C ALA A 69 10.08 -3.10 6.78
N LYS A 70 9.87 -1.94 6.14
CA LYS A 70 8.97 -0.88 6.66
C LYS A 70 7.55 -1.41 6.84
N GLY A 71 6.99 -2.08 5.83
CA GLY A 71 5.61 -2.60 5.92
C GLY A 71 5.46 -3.71 6.96
N LYS A 72 6.44 -4.61 7.07
CA LYS A 72 6.45 -5.61 8.16
C LYS A 72 6.39 -4.93 9.53
N ALA A 73 7.19 -3.89 9.74
CA ALA A 73 7.16 -3.14 11.00
C ALA A 73 5.79 -2.47 11.25
N ALA A 74 5.13 -1.96 10.20
CA ALA A 74 3.79 -1.38 10.30
C ALA A 74 2.72 -2.43 10.69
N VAL A 75 2.75 -3.62 10.07
CA VAL A 75 1.87 -4.74 10.42
C VAL A 75 2.07 -5.16 11.88
N ASP A 76 3.32 -5.29 12.32
CA ASP A 76 3.67 -5.66 13.69
C ASP A 76 3.25 -4.56 14.69
N ALA A 77 3.34 -3.28 14.31
CA ALA A 77 2.89 -2.15 15.13
C ALA A 77 1.36 -2.10 15.27
N LEU A 78 0.63 -2.32 14.18
CA LEU A 78 -0.84 -2.38 14.22
C LEU A 78 -1.34 -3.54 15.08
N ALA A 79 -0.72 -4.72 15.00
CA ALA A 79 -1.10 -5.86 15.84
C ALA A 79 -1.05 -5.53 17.33
N LYS A 80 -0.06 -4.73 17.77
CA LYS A 80 0.08 -4.31 19.17
C LYS A 80 -1.04 -3.39 19.64
N THR A 81 -1.74 -2.70 18.73
CA THR A 81 -2.85 -1.83 19.13
C THR A 81 -4.07 -2.60 19.64
N LEU A 82 -4.19 -3.89 19.28
CA LEU A 82 -5.26 -4.78 19.77
C LEU A 82 -5.12 -5.08 21.27
N THR A 83 -3.93 -4.92 21.86
CA THR A 83 -3.70 -5.14 23.29
C THR A 83 -4.01 -3.90 24.13
N LEU A 84 -4.35 -2.77 23.50
CA LEU A 84 -4.76 -1.56 24.20
C LEU A 84 -6.20 -1.72 24.74
N PRO A 85 -6.60 -0.96 25.79
CA PRO A 85 -7.92 -1.08 26.40
C PRO A 85 -9.08 -0.94 25.40
N ASP A 86 -8.93 -0.09 24.39
CA ASP A 86 -9.97 0.17 23.38
C ASP A 86 -9.96 -0.88 22.24
N GLY A 87 -9.09 -1.90 22.31
CA GLY A 87 -9.07 -3.09 21.45
C GLY A 87 -9.22 -2.80 19.96
N LYS A 88 -10.32 -3.31 19.37
CA LYS A 88 -10.61 -3.15 17.93
C LYS A 88 -10.77 -1.68 17.51
N ASP A 89 -11.21 -0.78 18.40
CA ASP A 89 -11.37 0.64 18.05
C ASP A 89 -10.01 1.34 17.98
N ALA A 90 -9.08 1.02 18.89
CA ALA A 90 -7.69 1.45 18.81
C ALA A 90 -7.04 0.95 17.52
N TYR A 91 -7.25 -0.33 17.17
CA TYR A 91 -6.77 -0.91 15.92
C TYR A 91 -7.34 -0.21 14.70
N ARG A 92 -8.67 -0.06 14.61
CA ARG A 92 -9.34 0.60 13.49
C ARG A 92 -8.77 2.01 13.29
N ASN A 93 -8.55 2.73 14.40
CA ASN A 93 -8.03 4.10 14.39
C ASN A 93 -6.58 4.15 13.88
N ALA A 94 -5.75 3.24 14.36
CA ALA A 94 -4.37 3.13 13.91
C ALA A 94 -4.30 2.73 12.43
N PHE A 95 -5.08 1.74 12.01
CA PHE A 95 -5.18 1.30 10.62
C PHE A 95 -5.49 2.45 9.67
N LEU A 96 -6.56 3.22 9.92
CA LEU A 96 -6.93 4.33 9.03
C LEU A 96 -5.85 5.43 8.98
N ARG A 97 -5.20 5.74 10.11
CA ARG A 97 -4.05 6.67 10.11
C ARG A 97 -2.86 6.13 9.33
N THR A 98 -2.57 4.83 9.44
CA THR A 98 -1.54 4.16 8.65
C THR A 98 -1.87 4.26 7.16
N MET A 99 -3.11 3.98 6.74
CA MET A 99 -3.53 4.11 5.34
C MET A 99 -3.33 5.54 4.81
N VAL A 100 -3.71 6.57 5.58
CA VAL A 100 -3.44 7.96 5.19
C VAL A 100 -1.94 8.23 5.04
N SER A 101 -1.13 7.82 6.01
CA SER A 101 0.31 8.08 6.01
C SER A 101 1.03 7.34 4.88
N ASP A 102 0.82 6.04 4.75
CA ASP A 102 1.56 5.19 3.81
C ASP A 102 1.15 5.46 2.36
N HIS A 103 -0.13 5.77 2.09
CA HIS A 103 -0.54 6.19 0.74
C HIS A 103 0.02 7.57 0.39
N GLY A 104 0.03 8.51 1.34
CA GLY A 104 0.64 9.83 1.14
C GLY A 104 2.16 9.75 0.86
N ASP A 105 2.87 8.86 1.53
CA ASP A 105 4.29 8.59 1.27
C ASP A 105 4.50 7.86 -0.07
N THR A 106 3.64 6.90 -0.40
CA THR A 106 3.69 6.15 -1.67
C THR A 106 3.51 7.07 -2.87
N ILE A 107 2.57 8.03 -2.81
CA ILE A 107 2.39 9.04 -3.88
C ILE A 107 3.69 9.82 -4.09
N LYS A 108 4.36 10.24 -3.01
CA LYS A 108 5.64 10.96 -3.11
C LYS A 108 6.74 10.08 -3.70
N ILE A 109 6.82 8.82 -3.30
CA ILE A 109 7.80 7.87 -3.85
C ILE A 109 7.54 7.68 -5.35
N ILE A 110 6.29 7.52 -5.77
CA ILE A 110 5.95 7.39 -7.19
C ILE A 110 6.37 8.64 -7.97
N ASP A 111 6.00 9.83 -7.47
CA ASP A 111 6.22 11.11 -8.17
C ASP A 111 7.71 11.51 -8.20
N ALA A 112 8.44 11.32 -7.10
CA ALA A 112 9.81 11.80 -6.94
C ALA A 112 10.88 10.77 -7.31
N GLU A 113 10.59 9.47 -7.19
CA GLU A 113 11.57 8.39 -7.42
C GLU A 113 11.19 7.54 -8.63
N LEU A 114 9.99 6.95 -8.65
CA LEU A 114 9.67 5.87 -9.59
C LEU A 114 9.38 6.38 -11.00
N LEU A 115 8.52 7.38 -11.17
CA LEU A 115 8.20 7.95 -12.48
C LEU A 115 9.43 8.57 -13.18
N PRO A 116 10.31 9.33 -12.49
CA PRO A 116 11.53 9.84 -13.10
C PRO A 116 12.53 8.75 -13.49
N ALA A 117 12.57 7.64 -12.76
CA ALA A 117 13.50 6.53 -13.01
C ALA A 117 12.97 5.51 -14.04
N ALA A 118 11.67 5.52 -14.33
CA ALA A 118 11.08 4.67 -15.36
C ALA A 118 11.51 5.11 -16.76
N GLU A 119 11.88 4.15 -17.60
CA GLU A 119 12.36 4.38 -18.95
C GLU A 119 11.27 4.05 -19.97
N SER A 120 10.66 2.86 -19.88
CA SER A 120 9.70 2.40 -20.88
C SER A 120 8.28 2.92 -20.67
N ALA A 121 7.57 3.13 -21.79
CA ALA A 121 6.18 3.60 -21.77
C ALA A 121 5.22 2.69 -20.98
N PRO A 122 5.27 1.35 -21.08
CA PRO A 122 4.39 0.49 -20.29
C PRO A 122 4.61 0.62 -18.78
N VAL A 123 5.85 0.83 -18.33
CA VAL A 123 6.16 1.02 -16.91
C VAL A 123 5.68 2.37 -16.41
N LYS A 124 5.90 3.45 -17.18
CA LYS A 124 5.37 4.77 -16.84
C LYS A 124 3.84 4.76 -16.73
N GLN A 125 3.17 4.14 -17.71
CA GLN A 125 1.72 4.01 -17.70
C GLN A 125 1.25 3.24 -16.47
N HIS A 126 1.91 2.13 -16.13
CA HIS A 126 1.59 1.36 -14.91
C HIS A 126 1.70 2.23 -13.66
N LEU A 127 2.84 2.93 -13.47
CA LEU A 127 3.06 3.81 -12.33
C LEU A 127 2.02 4.94 -12.22
N GLU A 128 1.62 5.55 -13.35
CA GLU A 128 0.58 6.59 -13.37
C GLU A 128 -0.79 6.04 -12.96
N GLU A 129 -1.13 4.83 -13.41
CA GLU A 129 -2.37 4.14 -13.01
C GLU A 129 -2.34 3.81 -11.51
N SER A 130 -1.25 3.23 -11.01
CA SER A 130 -1.06 2.94 -9.59
C SER A 130 -1.15 4.22 -8.75
N ARG A 131 -0.53 5.32 -9.19
CA ARG A 131 -0.60 6.62 -8.52
C ARG A 131 -2.05 7.12 -8.35
N ARG A 132 -2.88 6.97 -9.39
CA ARG A 132 -4.30 7.37 -9.35
C ARG A 132 -5.08 6.53 -8.35
N VAL A 133 -4.85 5.22 -8.34
CA VAL A 133 -5.48 4.28 -7.39
C VAL A 133 -5.08 4.62 -5.95
N VAL A 134 -3.78 4.78 -5.68
CA VAL A 134 -3.26 5.14 -4.35
C VAL A 134 -3.82 6.50 -3.89
N SER A 135 -3.99 7.46 -4.80
CA SER A 135 -4.61 8.75 -4.47
C SER A 135 -6.09 8.60 -4.09
N ALA A 136 -6.84 7.76 -4.80
CA ALA A 136 -8.24 7.47 -4.46
C ALA A 136 -8.36 6.75 -3.11
N HIS A 137 -7.44 5.83 -2.79
CA HIS A 137 -7.38 5.18 -1.48
C HIS A 137 -7.02 6.16 -0.36
N PHE A 138 -6.09 7.08 -0.58
CA PHE A 138 -5.75 8.14 0.37
C PHE A 138 -6.97 9.00 0.74
N GLU A 139 -7.71 9.46 -0.27
CA GLU A 139 -8.94 10.24 -0.06
C GLU A 139 -10.01 9.40 0.67
N ARG A 140 -10.15 8.13 0.30
CA ARG A 140 -11.11 7.23 0.93
C ARG A 140 -10.74 6.93 2.39
N ALA A 141 -9.46 6.79 2.72
CA ALA A 141 -9.01 6.62 4.10
C ALA A 141 -9.40 7.82 4.97
N HIS A 142 -9.25 9.05 4.44
CA HIS A 142 -9.73 10.26 5.10
C HIS A 142 -11.25 10.26 5.31
N ALA A 143 -12.01 9.92 4.26
CA ALA A 143 -13.47 9.87 4.34
C ALA A 143 -13.95 8.86 5.40
N VAL A 144 -13.41 7.63 5.38
CA VAL A 144 -13.75 6.57 6.34
C VAL A 144 -13.29 6.94 7.77
N SER A 145 -12.17 7.65 7.91
CA SER A 145 -11.72 8.12 9.23
C SER A 145 -12.62 9.21 9.80
N SER A 146 -13.28 10.00 8.96
CA SER A 146 -14.12 11.13 9.36
C SER A 146 -15.58 10.74 9.55
N SER A 147 -16.01 9.60 9.01
CA SER A 147 -17.38 9.08 9.09
C SER A 147 -17.64 8.22 10.34
N ARG A 148 -16.88 8.45 11.42
CA ARG A 148 -16.99 7.71 12.69
C ARG A 148 -18.01 8.32 13.62
#